data_AF-A0A089NVQ9-F1
#
_entry.id   AF-A0A089NVQ9-F1
#
_cell.length_a   1.000
_cell.length_b   1.000
_cell.length_c   1.000
_cell.angle_alpha   90.00
_cell.angle_beta   90.00
_cell.angle_gamma   90.00
#
_symmetry.space_group_name_H-M   'P 1'
#
loop_
_entity.id
_entity.type
_entity.pdbx_description
1 polymer ?
#
loop_
_entity_poly.entity_id
_entity_poly.type
_entity_poly.pdbx_seq_one_letter_code
_entity_poly.pdbx_strand_id
1 'polypeptide(L)'
;MTGVSGREIGERNVATLRAYLDRLQAAGELLPERSGKPNLSAIAIACGFDRQTLYKNPTAKALLDEAVRRLGTAPPADDASDELDAKPKADRRDRRILQLEQHNAALRAEVRGLREQLARYRHVEEAMITGRGVRGV
;
A
#
# COMPACT_ATOMS: atom_id res chain seq x y z
N MET A 1 35.73 23.07 -13.23
CA MET A 1 34.67 22.16 -12.75
C MET A 1 34.51 21.08 -13.81
N THR A 2 35.14 19.92 -13.63
CA THR A 2 34.95 18.78 -14.54
C THR A 2 33.55 18.24 -14.32
N GLY A 3 32.62 18.64 -15.19
CA GLY A 3 31.27 18.08 -15.20
C GLY A 3 31.38 16.59 -15.45
N VAL A 4 30.97 15.80 -14.46
CA VAL A 4 30.90 14.34 -14.56
C VAL A 4 30.04 14.01 -15.78
N SER A 5 30.54 13.16 -16.69
CA SER A 5 29.82 12.83 -17.91
C SER A 5 28.53 12.05 -17.60
N GLY A 6 27.51 12.18 -18.45
CA GLY A 6 26.26 11.45 -18.27
C GLY A 6 26.45 9.93 -18.21
N ARG A 7 27.51 9.41 -18.86
CA ARG A 7 27.89 8.00 -18.80
C ARG A 7 28.41 7.61 -17.41
N GLU A 8 29.33 8.37 -16.85
CA GLU A 8 29.87 8.13 -15.50
C GLU A 8 28.78 8.22 -14.43
N ILE A 9 27.83 9.15 -14.57
CA ILE A 9 26.66 9.23 -13.68
C ILE A 9 25.81 7.96 -13.81
N GLY A 10 25.59 7.49 -15.03
CA GLY A 10 24.86 6.25 -15.30
C GLY A 10 25.52 5.02 -14.67
N GLU A 11 26.84 4.89 -14.81
CA GLU A 11 27.63 3.80 -14.22
C GLU A 11 27.59 3.85 -12.69
N ARG A 12 27.72 5.04 -12.09
CA ARG A 12 27.60 5.24 -10.63
C ARG A 12 26.22 4.85 -10.10
N ASN A 13 25.15 5.21 -10.81
CA ASN A 13 23.80 4.86 -10.39
C ASN A 13 23.58 3.34 -10.43
N VAL A 14 24.08 2.66 -11.46
CA VAL A 14 24.04 1.19 -11.58
C VAL A 14 24.82 0.53 -10.44
N ALA A 15 26.01 1.02 -10.13
CA ALA A 15 26.81 0.52 -9.02
C ALA A 15 26.09 0.68 -7.67
N THR A 16 25.44 1.82 -7.46
CA THR A 16 24.70 2.11 -6.22
C THR A 16 23.45 1.23 -6.10
N LEU A 17 22.73 1.01 -7.20
CA LEU A 17 21.60 0.07 -7.26
C LEU A 17 22.03 -1.35 -6.92
N ARG A 18 23.14 -1.83 -7.51
CA ARG A 18 23.68 -3.17 -7.22
C ARG A 18 23.99 -3.33 -5.72
N ALA A 19 24.73 -2.39 -5.14
CA ALA A 19 25.06 -2.42 -3.72
C ALA A 19 23.82 -2.40 -2.81
N TYR A 20 22.77 -1.67 -3.20
CA TYR A 20 21.50 -1.69 -2.47
C TYR A 20 20.82 -3.07 -2.52
N LEU A 21 20.74 -3.67 -3.71
CA LEU A 21 20.11 -4.98 -3.91
C LEU A 21 20.88 -6.10 -3.19
N ASP A 22 22.21 -6.06 -3.23
CA ASP A 22 23.07 -7.02 -2.55
C ASP A 22 22.91 -6.93 -1.03
N ARG A 23 22.72 -5.72 -0.48
CA ARG A 23 22.41 -5.53 0.95
C ARG A 23 21.06 -6.13 1.34
N LEU A 24 20.02 -5.90 0.54
CA LEU A 24 18.70 -6.51 0.77
C LEU A 24 18.81 -8.04 0.76
N GLN A 25 19.55 -8.59 -0.21
CA GLN A 25 19.77 -10.02 -0.31
C GLN A 25 20.51 -10.59 0.89
N ALA A 26 21.58 -9.93 1.33
CA ALA A 26 22.34 -10.35 2.50
C ALA A 26 21.51 -10.28 3.79
N ALA A 27 20.58 -9.32 3.88
CA ALA A 27 19.64 -9.19 4.99
C ALA A 27 18.44 -10.15 4.90
N GLY A 28 18.24 -10.84 3.77
CA GLY A 28 17.04 -11.64 3.52
C GLY A 28 15.77 -10.80 3.40
N GLU A 29 15.91 -9.51 3.10
CA GLU A 29 14.80 -8.57 2.95
C GLU A 29 14.23 -8.61 1.54
N LEU A 30 12.90 -8.45 1.44
CA LEU A 30 12.20 -8.34 0.17
C LEU A 30 12.38 -6.95 -0.43
N LEU A 31 12.12 -6.83 -1.74
CA LEU A 31 12.09 -5.53 -2.39
C LEU A 31 10.96 -4.65 -1.83
N PRO A 32 11.17 -3.33 -1.69
CA PRO A 32 10.10 -2.40 -1.35
C PRO A 32 8.96 -2.54 -2.36
N GLU A 33 7.74 -2.73 -1.87
CA GLU A 33 6.57 -2.99 -2.71
C GLU A 33 5.53 -1.89 -2.59
N ARG A 34 4.80 -1.65 -3.67
CA ARG A 34 3.55 -0.89 -3.66
C ARG A 34 2.56 -1.53 -4.63
N SER A 35 1.50 -2.13 -4.08
CA SER A 35 0.41 -2.75 -4.83
C SER A 35 0.86 -3.91 -5.73
N GLY A 36 1.56 -4.90 -5.16
CA GLY A 36 2.01 -6.10 -5.88
C GLY A 36 3.21 -5.90 -6.79
N LYS A 37 3.82 -4.71 -6.78
CA LYS A 37 4.93 -4.33 -7.67
C LYS A 37 6.07 -3.64 -6.94
N PRO A 38 7.32 -3.74 -7.44
CA PRO A 38 8.45 -3.00 -6.89
C PRO A 38 8.18 -1.49 -6.86
N ASN A 39 8.34 -0.89 -5.69
CA ASN A 39 8.22 0.54 -5.50
C ASN A 39 9.47 1.25 -5.99
N LEU A 40 9.51 1.54 -7.29
CA LEU A 40 10.61 2.20 -7.97
C LEU A 40 11.00 3.55 -7.33
N SER A 41 10.03 4.29 -6.78
CA SER A 41 10.33 5.54 -6.07
C SER A 41 11.10 5.29 -4.77
N ALA A 42 10.68 4.30 -3.97
CA ALA A 42 11.39 3.95 -2.74
C ALA A 42 12.80 3.44 -3.03
N ILE A 43 12.96 2.60 -4.06
CA ILE A 43 14.27 2.08 -4.49
C ILE A 43 15.18 3.23 -4.96
N ALA A 44 14.67 4.13 -5.80
CA ALA A 44 15.44 5.27 -6.29
C ALA A 44 15.89 6.22 -5.16
N ILE A 45 15.00 6.49 -4.19
CA ILE A 45 15.33 7.26 -2.98
C ILE A 45 16.41 6.55 -2.17
N ALA A 46 16.28 5.24 -1.93
CA ALA A 46 17.26 4.46 -1.18
C ALA A 46 18.63 4.41 -1.88
N CYS A 47 18.65 4.48 -3.21
CA CYS A 47 19.87 4.52 -4.02
C CYS A 47 20.40 5.95 -4.27
N GLY A 48 19.66 7.00 -3.88
CA GLY A 48 20.09 8.38 -4.04
C GLY A 48 20.10 8.90 -5.49
N PHE A 49 19.27 8.35 -6.38
CA PHE A 49 19.16 8.83 -7.77
C PHE A 49 17.70 9.06 -8.19
N ASP A 50 17.52 9.72 -9.34
CA ASP A 50 16.20 9.95 -9.91
C ASP A 50 15.56 8.67 -10.45
N ARG A 51 14.28 8.44 -10.16
CA ARG A 51 13.51 7.27 -10.59
C ARG A 51 13.58 7.02 -12.10
N GLN A 52 13.69 8.07 -12.91
CA GLN A 52 13.83 7.98 -14.37
C GLN A 52 15.06 7.16 -14.80
N THR A 53 16.07 7.05 -13.94
CA THR A 53 17.25 6.19 -14.16
C THR A 53 16.85 4.72 -14.33
N LEU A 54 15.91 4.22 -13.53
CA LEU A 54 15.42 2.84 -13.62
C LEU A 54 14.64 2.57 -14.92
N TYR A 55 14.15 3.62 -15.59
CA TYR A 55 13.45 3.51 -16.87
C TYR A 55 14.39 3.68 -18.06
N LYS A 56 15.29 4.67 -18.01
CA LYS A 56 16.13 5.07 -19.15
C LYS A 56 17.44 4.32 -19.25
N ASN A 57 17.99 3.84 -18.13
CA ASN A 57 19.23 3.08 -18.14
C ASN A 57 18.91 1.58 -18.28
N PRO A 58 19.21 0.96 -19.44
CA PRO A 58 18.86 -0.44 -19.69
C PRO A 58 19.56 -1.40 -18.72
N THR A 59 20.77 -1.06 -18.28
CA THR A 59 21.52 -1.87 -17.29
C THR A 59 20.86 -1.82 -15.92
N ALA A 60 20.39 -0.65 -15.49
CA ALA A 60 19.68 -0.50 -14.22
C ALA A 60 18.34 -1.25 -14.24
N LYS A 61 17.62 -1.18 -15.37
CA LYS A 61 16.38 -1.94 -15.58
C LYS A 61 16.61 -3.45 -15.48
N ALA A 62 17.59 -3.98 -16.22
CA ALA A 62 17.91 -5.41 -16.21
C ALA A 62 18.29 -5.92 -14.82
N LEU A 63 19.07 -5.13 -14.06
CA LEU A 63 19.43 -5.47 -12.67
C LEU A 63 18.21 -5.54 -11.76
N LEU A 64 17.28 -4.59 -11.91
CA LEU A 64 16.07 -4.60 -11.11
C LEU A 64 15.19 -5.80 -11.46
N ASP A 65 15.00 -6.11 -12.74
CA ASP A 65 14.19 -7.25 -13.19
C ASP A 65 14.77 -8.61 -12.73
N GLU A 66 16.10 -8.72 -12.67
CA GLU A 66 16.77 -9.87 -12.05
C GLU A 66 16.51 -9.92 -10.54
N ALA A 67 16.63 -8.80 -9.84
CA ALA A 67 16.39 -8.73 -8.41
C ALA A 67 14.95 -9.06 -8.04
N VAL A 68 13.96 -8.66 -8.85
CA VAL A 68 12.55 -9.02 -8.66
C VAL A 68 12.36 -10.54 -8.71
N ARG A 69 13.03 -11.22 -9.63
CA ARG A 69 12.98 -12.69 -9.72
C ARG A 69 13.69 -13.39 -8.56
N ARG A 70 14.76 -12.79 -8.04
CA ARG A 70 15.62 -13.38 -7.00
C ARG A 70 15.12 -13.14 -5.58
N LEU A 71 14.79 -11.90 -5.26
CA LEU A 71 14.32 -11.48 -3.93
C LEU A 71 12.81 -11.62 -3.80
N GLY A 72 12.08 -11.60 -4.92
CA GLY A 72 10.63 -11.52 -4.91
C GLY A 72 10.12 -10.14 -4.49
N THR A 73 8.84 -9.93 -4.74
CA THR A 73 8.00 -8.98 -3.99
C THR A 73 7.10 -9.80 -3.07
N ALA A 74 6.43 -9.20 -2.08
CA ALA A 74 5.45 -9.93 -1.29
C ALA A 74 4.37 -10.52 -2.22
N PRO A 75 3.69 -11.62 -1.82
CA PRO A 75 2.82 -12.36 -2.72
C PRO A 75 1.74 -11.44 -3.33
N PRO A 76 1.49 -11.56 -4.64
CA PRO A 76 0.68 -10.60 -5.39
C PRO A 76 -0.80 -10.73 -5.00
N ALA A 77 -1.42 -9.60 -4.68
CA ALA A 77 -2.83 -9.40 -4.95
C ALA A 77 -2.94 -8.94 -6.41
N ASP A 78 -3.13 -9.91 -7.30
CA ASP A 78 -3.50 -9.81 -8.72
C ASP A 78 -2.50 -9.17 -9.69
N ASP A 79 -2.05 -10.02 -10.62
CA ASP A 79 -1.25 -9.70 -11.80
C ASP A 79 -1.89 -8.64 -12.69
N ALA A 80 -1.08 -7.65 -13.10
CA ALA A 80 -1.26 -6.90 -14.34
C ALA A 80 -0.02 -6.04 -14.62
N SER A 81 1.04 -6.59 -15.24
CA SER A 81 1.77 -5.84 -16.28
C SER A 81 0.76 -5.55 -17.40
N ASP A 82 0.59 -4.33 -17.93
CA ASP A 82 1.60 -3.51 -18.55
C ASP A 82 1.19 -2.03 -18.65
N GLU A 83 2.21 -1.22 -18.92
CA GLU A 83 2.25 0.00 -19.72
C GLU A 83 1.44 1.28 -19.33
N LEU A 84 2.24 2.33 -19.28
CA LEU A 84 1.97 3.74 -19.55
C LEU A 84 0.61 4.02 -20.21
N ASP A 85 -0.35 4.55 -19.44
CA ASP A 85 -1.23 5.60 -19.94
C ASP A 85 -1.90 6.35 -18.79
N ALA A 86 -1.60 7.65 -18.75
CA ALA A 86 -2.33 8.61 -17.96
C ALA A 86 -3.70 8.82 -18.60
N LYS A 87 -4.76 8.12 -18.12
CA LYS A 87 -6.11 8.67 -17.85
C LYS A 87 -7.26 7.72 -17.45
N PRO A 88 -7.20 6.37 -17.39
CA PRO A 88 -8.37 5.59 -16.91
C PRO A 88 -8.31 5.20 -15.42
N LYS A 89 -7.22 5.49 -14.69
CA LYS A 89 -7.06 5.12 -13.26
C LYS A 89 -7.79 6.04 -12.28
N ALA A 90 -8.09 7.29 -12.67
CA ALA A 90 -8.86 8.21 -11.84
C ALA A 90 -10.30 7.69 -11.68
N ASP A 91 -10.98 7.40 -12.78
CA ASP A 91 -12.36 6.91 -12.78
C ASP A 91 -12.54 5.60 -11.99
N ARG A 92 -11.61 4.63 -12.10
CA ARG A 92 -11.66 3.41 -11.28
C ARG A 92 -11.48 3.69 -9.79
N ARG A 93 -10.62 4.64 -9.42
CA ARG A 93 -10.39 5.03 -8.02
C ARG A 93 -11.60 5.80 -7.48
N ASP A 94 -12.15 6.70 -8.26
CA ASP A 94 -13.32 7.50 -7.89
C ASP A 94 -14.55 6.60 -7.68
N ARG A 95 -14.76 5.61 -8.57
CA ARG A 95 -15.77 4.56 -8.38
C ARG A 95 -15.53 3.73 -7.12
N ARG A 96 -14.27 3.39 -6.82
CA ARG A 96 -13.93 2.64 -5.61
C ARG A 96 -14.15 3.49 -4.34
N ILE A 97 -13.81 4.77 -4.38
CA ILE A 97 -14.06 5.72 -3.29
C ILE A 97 -15.56 5.82 -3.04
N LEU A 98 -16.37 6.04 -4.08
CA LEU A 98 -17.82 6.12 -3.96
C LEU A 98 -18.43 4.83 -3.37
N GLN A 99 -17.99 3.65 -3.84
CA GLN A 99 -18.43 2.37 -3.28
C GLN A 99 -18.06 2.23 -1.80
N LEU A 100 -16.83 2.61 -1.42
CA LEU A 100 -16.38 2.54 -0.04
C LEU A 100 -17.13 3.53 0.86
N GLU A 101 -17.41 4.73 0.37
CA GLU A 101 -18.19 5.74 1.09
C GLU A 101 -19.63 5.28 1.32
N GLN A 102 -20.28 4.70 0.30
CA GLN A 102 -21.61 4.12 0.44
C GLN A 102 -21.63 2.97 1.45
N HIS A 103 -20.65 2.07 1.38
CA HIS A 103 -20.55 0.95 2.33
C HIS A 103 -20.28 1.45 3.76
N ASN A 104 -19.45 2.48 3.92
CA ASN A 104 -19.18 3.08 5.22
C ASN A 104 -20.43 3.76 5.80
N ALA A 105 -21.21 4.46 4.97
CA ALA A 105 -22.48 5.06 5.37
C ALA A 105 -23.48 3.99 5.84
N ALA A 106 -23.61 2.87 5.09
CA ALA A 106 -24.48 1.76 5.44
C ALA A 106 -24.09 1.13 6.79
N LEU A 107 -22.81 0.78 6.97
CA LEU A 107 -22.30 0.21 8.21
C LEU A 107 -22.48 1.17 9.40
N ARG A 108 -22.26 2.47 9.20
CA ARG A 108 -22.50 3.48 10.26
C ARG A 108 -23.96 3.58 10.65
N ALA A 109 -24.89 3.46 9.69
CA ALA A 109 -26.32 3.44 9.97
C ALA A 109 -26.71 2.17 10.76
N GLU A 110 -26.18 1.02 10.39
CA GLU A 110 -26.41 -0.24 11.12
C GLU A 110 -25.88 -0.17 12.56
N VAL A 111 -24.65 0.31 12.76
CA VAL A 111 -24.08 0.52 14.10
C VAL A 111 -24.95 1.45 14.94
N ARG A 112 -25.49 2.51 14.34
CA ARG A 112 -26.41 3.42 15.04
C ARG A 112 -27.69 2.69 15.47
N GLY A 113 -28.32 1.96 14.56
CA GLY A 113 -29.54 1.18 14.84
C GLY A 113 -29.32 0.14 15.94
N LEU A 114 -28.21 -0.59 15.90
CA LEU A 114 -27.85 -1.57 16.93
C LEU A 114 -27.61 -0.91 18.29
N ARG A 115 -26.95 0.24 18.32
CA ARG A 115 -26.74 1.01 19.57
C ARG A 115 -28.05 1.49 20.17
N GLU A 116 -29.00 1.95 19.35
CA GLU A 116 -30.33 2.33 19.81
C GLU A 116 -31.12 1.14 20.36
N GLN A 117 -31.03 -0.03 19.71
CA GLN A 117 -31.63 -1.27 20.23
C GLN A 117 -31.05 -1.65 21.59
N LEU A 118 -29.72 -1.61 21.73
CA LEU A 118 -29.05 -1.88 23.01
C LEU A 118 -29.47 -0.88 24.10
N ALA A 119 -29.60 0.40 23.77
CA ALA A 119 -30.09 1.40 24.73
C ALA A 119 -31.51 1.10 25.20
N ARG A 120 -32.41 0.70 24.27
CA ARG A 120 -33.78 0.27 24.63
C ARG A 120 -33.78 -0.95 25.55
N TYR A 121 -32.99 -1.98 25.23
CA TYR A 121 -32.92 -3.17 26.08
C TYR A 121 -32.38 -2.87 27.48
N ARG A 122 -31.33 -2.04 27.58
CA ARG A 122 -30.80 -1.59 28.88
C ARG A 122 -31.86 -0.85 29.70
N HIS A 123 -32.64 0.02 29.07
CA HIS A 123 -33.72 0.73 29.77
C HIS A 123 -34.81 -0.22 30.28
N VAL A 124 -35.19 -1.22 29.49
CA VAL A 124 -36.15 -2.26 29.91
C VAL A 124 -35.58 -3.12 31.04
N GLU A 125 -34.30 -3.50 30.96
CA GLU A 125 -33.61 -4.25 32.01
C GLU A 125 -33.58 -3.48 33.32
N GLU A 126 -33.25 -2.19 33.28
CA GLU A 126 -33.25 -1.30 34.45
C GLU A 126 -34.65 -1.12 35.05
N ALA A 127 -35.68 -0.94 34.21
CA ALA A 127 -37.07 -0.88 34.65
C ALA A 127 -37.56 -2.21 35.27
N MET A 128 -37.08 -3.35 34.75
CA MET A 128 -37.39 -4.68 35.29
C MET A 128 -36.69 -4.95 36.63
N ILE A 129 -35.48 -4.45 36.82
CA ILE A 129 -34.71 -4.57 38.08
C ILE A 129 -35.33 -3.67 39.15
N THR A 130 -35.67 -2.43 38.80
CA THR A 130 -36.29 -1.45 39.72
C THR A 130 -37.76 -1.77 40.02
N GLY A 131 -38.51 -2.29 39.05
CA GLY A 131 -39.94 -2.62 39.19
C GLY A 131 -40.25 -3.93 39.94
N ARG A 132 -39.28 -4.83 40.13
CA ARG A 132 -39.46 -6.09 40.90
C ARG A 132 -39.12 -5.99 42.39
N GLY A 133 -38.72 -4.82 42.89
CA GLY A 133 -38.29 -4.62 44.28
C GLY A 133 -39.39 -4.26 45.28
N VAL A 134 -40.65 -4.04 44.86
CA VAL A 134 -41.72 -3.56 45.77
C VAL A 134 -43.02 -4.36 45.57
N ARG A 135 -43.02 -5.63 45.97
CA ARG A 135 -44.21 -6.38 46.39
C ARG A 135 -43.76 -7.66 47.08
N GLY A 136 -43.47 -7.56 48.37
CA GLY A 136 -42.98 -8.66 49.18
C GLY A 136 -42.61 -8.21 50.58
N VAL A 137 -43.50 -7.47 51.25
CA VAL A 137 -43.59 -7.34 52.71
C VAL A 137 -45.07 -7.40 53.07
#